data_AF-A0A1Y3N693-F1
#
_entry.id   AF-A0A1Y3N693-F1
#
_cell.length_a   1.000
_cell.length_b   1.000
_cell.length_c   1.000
_cell.angle_alpha   90.00
_cell.angle_beta   90.00
_cell.angle_gamma   90.00
#
_symmetry.space_group_name_H-M   'P 1'
#
loop_
_entity.id
_entity.type
_entity.pdbx_description
1 polymer ?
#
loop_
_entity_poly.entity_id
_entity_poly.type
_entity_poly.pdbx_seq_one_letter_code
_entity_poly.pdbx_strand_id
1 'polypeptide(L)'
;MYSEVSYKNWSIAENYYQMAIQLIPFNGNPFNQLAVIASYELKSTIAIENYMRSLVIRVPFTTSSDNLYLAIEKVKSKKDILKEKFRNRQYPKSFSKAYITSLKGDFLNDYERLISYAYGSTKE
;
A
#
# COMPACT_ATOMS: atom_id res chain seq x y z
N MET A 1 24.92 11.69 15.63
CA MET A 1 25.03 10.67 14.58
C MET A 1 23.65 10.07 14.42
N TYR A 2 22.88 10.53 13.43
CA TYR A 2 21.52 10.01 13.20
C TYR A 2 21.66 8.57 12.68
N SER A 3 21.06 7.60 13.37
CA SER A 3 20.99 6.23 12.89
C SER A 3 20.29 6.23 11.53
N GLU A 4 20.98 5.80 10.47
CA GLU A 4 20.34 5.50 9.19
C GLU A 4 19.24 4.47 9.45
N VAL A 5 17.99 4.86 9.23
CA VAL A 5 16.87 3.93 9.28
C VAL A 5 17.08 2.98 8.10
N SER A 6 17.67 1.81 8.38
CA SER A 6 17.78 0.73 7.40
C SER A 6 16.36 0.28 7.06
N TYR A 7 15.88 0.68 5.88
CA TYR A 7 14.64 0.14 5.34
C TYR A 7 14.83 -1.34 5.12
N LYS A 8 13.97 -2.14 5.75
CA LYS A 8 14.04 -3.60 5.64
C LYS A 8 13.75 -4.00 4.19
N ASN A 9 14.75 -4.56 3.52
CA ASN A 9 14.65 -5.01 2.14
C ASN A 9 14.03 -6.42 2.08
N TRP A 10 12.88 -6.54 1.43
CA TRP A 10 12.14 -7.80 1.28
C TRP A 10 12.36 -8.49 -0.07
N SER A 11 13.13 -7.90 -1.01
CA SER A 11 13.28 -8.38 -2.39
C SER A 11 13.73 -9.84 -2.47
N ILE A 12 14.61 -10.29 -1.57
CA ILE A 12 15.04 -11.69 -1.53
C ILE A 12 13.88 -12.62 -1.17
N ALA A 13 13.09 -12.27 -0.16
CA ALA A 13 11.93 -13.06 0.23
C ALA A 13 10.86 -13.09 -0.86
N GLU A 14 10.60 -11.94 -1.50
CA GLU A 14 9.69 -11.87 -2.65
C GLU A 14 10.12 -12.81 -3.76
N ASN A 15 11.41 -12.79 -4.15
CA ASN A 15 11.95 -13.67 -5.18
C ASN A 15 11.72 -15.16 -4.85
N TYR A 16 11.96 -15.58 -3.60
CA TYR A 16 11.71 -16.97 -3.19
C TYR A 16 10.23 -17.35 -3.26
N TYR A 17 9.31 -16.47 -2.85
CA TYR A 17 7.88 -16.75 -2.97
C TYR A 17 7.41 -16.76 -4.43
N GLN A 18 7.98 -15.91 -5.30
CA GLN A 18 7.72 -15.94 -6.73
C GLN A 18 8.20 -17.27 -7.35
N MET A 19 9.38 -17.76 -6.97
CA MET A 19 9.87 -19.08 -7.40
C MET A 19 8.96 -20.21 -6.89
N ALA A 20 8.47 -20.13 -5.64
CA ALA A 20 7.54 -21.12 -5.10
C ALA A 20 6.22 -21.17 -5.89
N ILE A 21 5.70 -20.03 -6.35
CA ILE A 21 4.53 -19.95 -7.23
C ILE A 21 4.81 -20.61 -8.58
N GLN A 22 6.00 -20.42 -9.15
CA GLN A 22 6.37 -21.07 -10.42
C GLN A 22 6.43 -22.60 -10.30
N LEU A 23 6.89 -23.12 -9.16
CA LEU A 23 6.98 -24.56 -8.91
C LEU A 23 5.61 -25.18 -8.58
N ILE A 24 4.82 -24.53 -7.74
CA ILE A 24 3.54 -25.04 -7.24
C ILE A 24 2.47 -23.94 -7.33
N PRO A 25 1.97 -23.64 -8.53
CA PRO A 25 1.10 -22.47 -8.77
C PRO A 25 -0.29 -22.61 -8.15
N PHE A 26 -0.62 -23.76 -7.56
CA PHE A 26 -1.91 -24.02 -6.94
C PHE A 26 -1.89 -23.89 -5.40
N ASN A 27 -0.72 -23.64 -4.80
CA ASN A 27 -0.58 -23.45 -3.36
C ASN A 27 -0.85 -21.98 -2.99
N GLY A 28 -1.80 -21.74 -2.08
CA GLY A 28 -2.13 -20.40 -1.60
C GLY A 28 -1.06 -19.75 -0.72
N ASN A 29 -0.23 -20.55 -0.03
CA ASN A 29 0.71 -20.03 0.96
C ASN A 29 1.68 -18.95 0.42
N PRO A 30 2.34 -19.12 -0.74
CA PRO A 30 3.21 -18.08 -1.30
C PRO A 30 2.48 -16.74 -1.55
N PHE A 31 1.22 -16.77 -1.97
CA PHE A 31 0.41 -15.56 -2.14
C PHE A 31 0.14 -14.87 -0.79
N ASN A 32 -0.19 -15.62 0.27
CA ASN A 32 -0.31 -15.05 1.62
C ASN A 32 0.98 -14.31 2.05
N GLN A 33 2.15 -14.89 1.75
CA GLN A 33 3.41 -14.29 2.16
C GLN A 33 3.76 -13.04 1.35
N LEU A 34 3.49 -13.03 0.04
CA LEU A 34 3.58 -11.82 -0.77
C LEU A 34 2.61 -10.73 -0.31
N ALA A 35 1.42 -11.10 0.17
CA ALA A 35 0.48 -10.15 0.76
C ALA A 35 1.02 -9.50 2.05
N VAL A 36 1.66 -10.30 2.92
CA VAL A 36 2.30 -9.81 4.14
C VAL A 36 3.43 -8.83 3.80
N ILE A 37 4.30 -9.17 2.84
CA ILE A 37 5.37 -8.28 2.38
C ILE A 37 4.79 -6.96 1.84
N ALA A 38 3.81 -7.04 0.93
CA ALA A 38 3.13 -5.87 0.39
C ALA A 38 2.49 -4.99 1.49
N SER A 39 2.03 -5.60 2.59
CA SER A 39 1.47 -4.86 3.73
C SER A 39 2.53 -4.06 4.50
N TYR A 40 3.76 -4.58 4.62
CA TYR A 40 4.89 -3.85 5.22
C TYR A 40 5.36 -2.69 4.34
N GLU A 41 5.23 -2.83 3.02
CA GLU A 41 5.56 -1.78 2.06
C GLU A 41 4.41 -0.78 1.82
N LEU A 42 3.34 -0.85 2.63
CA LEU A 42 2.16 0.01 2.54
C LEU A 42 1.40 -0.10 1.19
N LYS A 43 1.63 -1.17 0.42
CA LYS A 43 0.96 -1.49 -0.85
C LYS A 43 -0.36 -2.23 -0.61
N SER A 44 -1.35 -1.55 -0.02
CA SER A 44 -2.59 -2.18 0.46
C SER A 44 -3.40 -2.91 -0.62
N THR A 45 -3.46 -2.38 -1.84
CA THR A 45 -4.20 -3.00 -2.95
C THR A 45 -3.57 -4.34 -3.34
N ILE A 46 -2.25 -4.38 -3.40
CA ILE A 46 -1.47 -5.60 -3.71
C ILE A 46 -1.59 -6.62 -2.59
N ALA A 47 -1.60 -6.17 -1.33
CA ALA A 47 -1.83 -7.05 -0.18
C ALA A 47 -3.21 -7.71 -0.24
N ILE A 48 -4.27 -6.92 -0.45
CA ILE A 48 -5.65 -7.41 -0.56
C ILE A 48 -5.80 -8.39 -1.73
N GLU A 49 -5.25 -8.07 -2.90
CA GLU A 49 -5.26 -8.95 -4.07
C GLU A 49 -4.62 -10.30 -3.77
N ASN A 50 -3.43 -10.31 -3.15
CA ASN A 50 -2.71 -11.54 -2.86
C ASN A 50 -3.40 -12.37 -1.77
N TYR A 51 -4.01 -11.76 -0.75
CA TYR A 51 -4.85 -12.50 0.20
C TYR A 51 -6.06 -13.14 -0.48
N MET A 52 -6.71 -12.45 -1.44
CA MET A 52 -7.80 -13.05 -2.22
C MET A 52 -7.31 -14.22 -3.07
N ARG A 53 -6.20 -14.05 -3.82
CA ARG A 53 -5.59 -15.12 -4.62
C ARG A 53 -5.27 -16.36 -3.78
N SER A 54 -4.73 -16.16 -2.59
CA SER A 54 -4.44 -17.22 -1.62
C SER A 54 -5.67 -18.05 -1.21
N LEU A 55 -6.87 -17.44 -1.22
CA LEU A 55 -8.13 -18.09 -0.84
C LEU A 55 -8.84 -18.79 -2.02
N VAL A 56 -8.76 -18.23 -3.22
CA VAL A 56 -9.53 -18.71 -4.39
C VAL A 56 -8.77 -19.73 -5.24
N ILE A 57 -7.55 -20.08 -4.86
CA ILE A 57 -6.72 -21.04 -5.57
C ILE A 57 -7.07 -22.49 -5.23
N ARG A 58 -6.57 -23.45 -6.02
CA ARG A 58 -6.94 -24.88 -5.88
C ARG A 58 -6.57 -25.49 -4.53
N VAL A 59 -5.47 -25.05 -3.90
CA VAL A 59 -5.12 -25.41 -2.51
C VAL A 59 -5.12 -24.12 -1.69
N PRO A 60 -6.28 -23.72 -1.13
CA PRO A 60 -6.42 -22.46 -0.40
C PRO A 60 -5.55 -22.41 0.86
N PHE A 61 -5.12 -21.22 1.25
CA PHE A 61 -4.51 -20.97 2.55
C PHE A 61 -5.47 -20.15 3.43
N THR A 62 -6.18 -20.84 4.33
CA THR A 62 -7.33 -20.32 5.08
C THR A 62 -7.00 -19.15 6.01
N THR A 63 -5.77 -19.08 6.53
CA THR A 63 -5.29 -17.94 7.35
C THR A 63 -5.38 -16.60 6.60
N SER A 64 -5.38 -16.62 5.25
CA SER A 64 -5.56 -15.40 4.46
C SER A 64 -6.93 -14.75 4.65
N SER A 65 -7.94 -15.47 5.17
CA SER A 65 -9.26 -14.91 5.46
C SER A 65 -9.19 -13.84 6.56
N ASP A 66 -8.59 -14.18 7.70
CA ASP A 66 -8.44 -13.26 8.83
C ASP A 66 -7.52 -12.08 8.45
N ASN A 67 -6.45 -12.37 7.71
CA ASN A 67 -5.53 -11.33 7.23
C ASN A 67 -6.20 -10.37 6.25
N LEU A 68 -7.06 -10.88 5.35
CA LEU A 68 -7.84 -10.06 4.42
C LEU A 68 -8.82 -9.16 5.18
N TYR A 69 -9.52 -9.71 6.17
CA TYR A 69 -10.43 -8.94 7.02
C TYR A 69 -9.70 -7.79 7.71
N LEU A 70 -8.56 -8.07 8.37
CA LEU A 70 -7.75 -7.05 9.03
C LEU A 70 -7.21 -5.99 8.05
N ALA A 71 -6.80 -6.39 6.85
CA ALA A 71 -6.33 -5.47 5.82
C ALA A 71 -7.45 -4.51 5.36
N ILE A 72 -8.67 -5.02 5.17
CA ILE A 72 -9.83 -4.21 4.80
C ILE A 72 -10.21 -3.24 5.93
N GLU A 73 -10.26 -3.70 7.18
CA GLU A 73 -10.58 -2.85 8.33
C GLU A 73 -9.57 -1.71 8.50
N LYS A 74 -8.28 -1.98 8.27
CA LYS A 74 -7.23 -0.95 8.26
C LYS A 74 -7.46 0.11 7.19
N VAL A 75 -7.88 -0.29 5.99
CA VAL A 75 -8.20 0.64 4.89
C VAL A 75 -9.43 1.49 5.22
N LYS A 76 -10.49 0.89 5.79
CA LYS A 76 -11.70 1.61 6.23
C LYS A 76 -11.37 2.64 7.31
N SER A 77 -10.63 2.25 8.34
CA SER A 77 -10.21 3.17 9.40
C SER A 77 -9.42 4.36 8.85
N LYS A 78 -8.48 4.13 7.93
CA LYS A 78 -7.74 5.21 7.26
C LYS A 78 -8.66 6.14 6.47
N LYS A 79 -9.66 5.60 5.77
CA LYS A 79 -10.68 6.39 5.05
C LYS A 79 -11.46 7.28 6.02
N ASP A 80 -11.90 6.76 7.15
CA ASP A 80 -12.67 7.52 8.14
C ASP A 80 -11.83 8.64 8.77
N ILE A 81 -10.56 8.37 9.09
CA ILE A 81 -9.61 9.39 9.56
C ILE A 81 -9.44 10.50 8.51
N LEU A 82 -9.28 10.14 7.23
CA LEU A 82 -9.17 11.13 6.16
C LEU A 82 -10.46 11.93 5.99
N LYS A 83 -11.62 11.28 6.12
CA LYS A 83 -12.93 11.93 6.04
C LYS A 83 -13.09 12.96 7.16
N GLU A 84 -12.78 12.62 8.40
CA GLU A 84 -12.84 13.58 9.52
C GLU A 84 -11.80 14.69 9.38
N LYS A 85 -10.56 14.36 8.98
CA LYS A 85 -9.48 15.34 8.75
C LYS A 85 -9.87 16.40 7.71
N PHE A 86 -10.64 16.02 6.70
CA PHE A 86 -11.05 16.90 5.61
C PHE A 86 -12.52 17.32 5.68
N ARG A 87 -13.22 17.02 6.79
CA ARG A 87 -14.65 17.27 6.95
C ARG A 87 -15.05 18.74 6.75
N ASN A 88 -14.22 19.65 7.27
CA ASN A 88 -14.45 21.09 7.19
C ASN A 88 -13.53 21.79 6.17
N ARG A 89 -12.85 21.02 5.30
CA ARG A 89 -11.98 21.63 4.28
C ARG A 89 -12.86 22.37 3.26
N GLN A 90 -12.65 23.67 3.16
CA GLN A 90 -13.29 24.48 2.13
C GLN A 90 -12.50 24.29 0.82
N TYR A 91 -13.04 23.48 -0.08
CA TYR A 91 -12.44 23.32 -1.40
C TYR A 91 -12.73 24.57 -2.23
N PRO A 92 -11.71 25.16 -2.89
CA PRO A 92 -11.91 26.29 -3.78
C PRO A 92 -12.93 25.94 -4.87
N LYS A 93 -13.85 26.86 -5.15
CA LYS A 93 -14.99 26.68 -6.07
C LYS A 93 -14.59 26.36 -7.52
N SER A 94 -13.32 26.48 -7.87
CA SER A 94 -12.77 26.03 -9.15
C SER A 94 -11.33 25.57 -8.99
N PHE A 95 -10.92 24.63 -9.85
CA PHE A 95 -9.53 24.21 -9.99
C PHE A 95 -8.61 25.42 -10.24
N SER A 96 -9.05 26.40 -11.05
CA SER A 96 -8.28 27.62 -11.33
C SER A 96 -8.02 28.48 -10.08
N LYS A 97 -9.00 28.60 -9.18
CA LYS A 97 -8.82 29.33 -7.92
C LYS A 97 -7.93 28.56 -6.95
N ALA A 98 -8.02 27.21 -6.94
CA ALA A 98 -7.10 26.34 -6.21
C ALA A 98 -5.65 26.54 -6.67
N TYR A 99 -5.44 26.47 -7.99
CA TYR A 99 -4.14 26.60 -8.65
C TYR A 99 -3.50 27.95 -8.34
N ILE A 100 -4.25 29.06 -8.50
CA ILE A 100 -3.75 30.42 -8.22
C ILE A 100 -3.42 30.64 -6.73
N THR A 101 -4.23 30.09 -5.81
CA THR A 101 -4.02 30.29 -4.35
C THR A 101 -2.93 29.38 -3.78
N SER A 102 -2.78 28.15 -4.28
CA SER A 102 -1.84 27.14 -3.75
C SER A 102 -0.45 27.15 -4.42
N LEU A 103 -0.30 27.80 -5.58
CA LEU A 103 1.00 28.00 -6.24
C LEU A 103 1.99 28.90 -5.48
N LYS A 104 1.56 29.59 -4.42
CA LYS A 104 2.48 30.41 -3.61
C LYS A 104 3.28 29.63 -2.56
N GLY A 105 3.03 28.33 -2.32
CA GLY A 105 3.86 27.59 -1.35
C GLY A 105 3.72 26.07 -1.32
N ASP A 106 2.52 25.53 -1.55
CA ASP A 106 2.23 24.16 -1.08
C ASP A 106 2.08 23.12 -2.20
N PHE A 107 1.80 23.55 -3.45
CA PHE A 107 1.56 22.58 -4.54
C PHE A 107 2.81 21.76 -4.90
N LEU A 108 4.01 22.37 -4.89
CA LEU A 108 5.24 21.61 -5.17
C LEU A 108 5.50 20.54 -4.09
N ASN A 109 5.25 20.86 -2.82
CA ASN A 109 5.49 19.96 -1.69
C ASN A 109 4.48 18.82 -1.60
N ASP A 110 3.20 19.10 -1.87
CA ASP A 110 2.16 18.05 -1.85
C ASP A 110 2.25 17.14 -3.07
N TYR A 111 2.69 17.64 -4.23
CA TYR A 111 2.92 16.82 -5.43
C TYR A 111 4.15 15.93 -5.28
N GLU A 112 5.26 16.46 -4.74
CA GLU A 112 6.45 15.69 -4.34
C GLU A 112 6.10 14.60 -3.32
N ARG A 113 5.23 14.90 -2.33
CA ARG A 113 4.74 13.91 -1.35
C ARG A 113 3.85 12.84 -1.97
N LEU A 114 2.95 13.22 -2.87
CA LEU A 114 2.05 12.28 -3.55
C LEU A 114 2.81 11.37 -4.50
N ILE A 115 3.79 11.89 -5.25
CA ILE A 115 4.68 11.09 -6.10
C ILE A 115 5.54 10.16 -5.24
N SER A 116 6.15 10.66 -4.15
CA SER A 116 6.95 9.84 -3.23
C SER A 116 6.13 8.72 -2.58
N TYR A 117 4.84 8.98 -2.28
CA TYR A 117 3.94 7.99 -1.70
C TYR A 117 3.41 6.97 -2.72
N ALA A 118 3.24 7.38 -3.98
CA ALA A 118 2.70 6.53 -5.04
C ALA A 118 3.78 5.66 -5.71
N TYR A 119 5.02 6.14 -5.79
CA TYR A 119 6.10 5.47 -6.54
C TYR A 119 7.23 4.90 -5.68
N GLY A 120 7.25 5.19 -4.37
CA GLY A 120 8.36 4.81 -3.49
C GLY A 120 9.62 5.63 -3.83
N SER A 121 10.24 6.21 -2.81
CA SER A 121 11.43 7.06 -2.97
C SER A 121 12.55 6.34 -3.73
N THR A 122 12.74 6.64 -5.02
CA THR A 122 14.04 6.47 -5.69
C THR A 122 14.89 7.69 -5.35
N LYS A 123 15.65 7.60 -4.27
CA LYS A 123 16.83 8.45 -4.10
C LYS A 123 18.01 7.53 -3.84
N GLU A 124 18.93 7.52 -4.81
CA GLU A 124 20.33 7.13 -4.64
C GLU A 124 20.98 7.94 -3.51
#